data_AF-A0A2H0LLZ1-F1
#
_entry.id   AF-A0A2H0LLZ1-F1
#
_cell.length_a   1.000
_cell.length_b   1.000
_cell.length_c   1.000
_cell.angle_alpha   90.00
_cell.angle_beta   90.00
_cell.angle_gamma   90.00
#
_symmetry.space_group_name_H-M   'P 1'
#
loop_
_entity.id
_entity.type
_entity.pdbx_description
1 polymer ?
#
loop_
_entity_poly.entity_id
_entity_poly.type
_entity_poly.pdbx_seq_one_letter_code
_entity_poly.pdbx_strand_id
1 'polypeptide(L)'
;MASYARLKISKIKKTDRLMDHEKIGFKEGTLLFHPVHGPVVVKKILKRPELGGDGWCYWLQPRRQAPVGTSFYIAVTHIQKAGFHPPLSRKEAGEILDYLKKREETEDSSPNARADEIHALCQENTPWAFAKILLLLTEMKEHDFPKEGRKALKSAAQGLTQELAFVLKIPLDRAALRIRECLRCFKRPNPQVEGALQRTG
;
A
#
# COMPACT_ATOMS: atom_id res chain seq x y z
N MET A 1 -2.19 -2.75 44.53
CA MET A 1 -0.99 -3.59 44.29
C MET A 1 -0.83 -3.81 42.80
N ALA A 2 0.06 -3.08 42.13
CA ALA A 2 0.40 -3.30 40.73
C ALA A 2 1.93 -3.43 40.64
N SER A 3 2.40 -4.64 40.35
CA SER A 3 3.80 -5.03 40.29
C SER A 3 4.39 -4.66 38.92
N TYR A 4 5.27 -3.66 38.89
CA TYR A 4 6.09 -3.35 37.72
C TYR A 4 7.33 -4.25 37.74
N ALA A 5 7.35 -5.28 36.89
CA ALA A 5 8.53 -6.09 36.67
C ALA A 5 9.60 -5.27 35.90
N ARG A 6 10.68 -4.89 36.60
CA ARG A 6 11.91 -4.35 36.00
C ARG A 6 12.53 -5.43 35.09
N LEU A 7 12.41 -5.24 33.77
CA LEU A 7 13.18 -6.02 32.79
C LEU A 7 14.66 -5.61 32.89
N LYS A 8 15.48 -6.52 33.43
CA LYS A 8 16.94 -6.40 33.46
C LYS A 8 17.47 -6.40 32.02
N ILE A 9 18.13 -5.31 31.64
CA ILE A 9 18.87 -5.22 30.38
C ILE A 9 20.11 -6.10 30.52
N SER A 10 20.03 -7.34 30.07
CA SER A 10 21.19 -8.23 29.95
C SER A 10 22.06 -7.77 28.79
N LYS A 11 23.34 -7.54 29.08
CA LYS A 11 24.40 -7.18 28.12
C LYS A 11 24.34 -8.11 26.89
N ILE A 12 23.98 -7.57 25.73
CA ILE A 12 24.00 -8.27 24.45
C ILE A 12 25.48 -8.53 24.10
N LYS A 13 25.86 -9.82 24.05
CA LYS A 13 27.19 -10.27 23.66
C LYS A 13 27.42 -9.97 22.18
N LYS A 14 28.65 -9.56 21.87
CA LYS A 14 29.14 -9.06 20.57
C LYS A 14 29.30 -10.16 19.49
N THR A 15 28.46 -11.19 19.52
CA THR A 15 28.59 -12.43 18.71
C THR A 15 27.40 -12.71 17.79
N ASP A 16 26.43 -11.82 17.65
CA ASP A 16 25.34 -11.92 16.65
C ASP A 16 25.76 -11.43 15.25
N ARG A 17 27.01 -11.69 14.84
CA ARG A 17 27.46 -11.37 13.47
C ARG A 17 27.15 -12.51 12.52
N LEU A 18 26.33 -12.15 11.52
CA LEU A 18 26.23 -12.72 10.18
C LEU A 18 25.35 -13.98 10.05
N MET A 19 24.03 -13.75 10.03
CA MET A 19 23.23 -14.40 8.98
C MET A 19 23.51 -13.64 7.68
N ASP A 20 23.68 -14.37 6.59
CA ASP A 20 23.88 -13.82 5.24
C ASP A 20 22.88 -12.70 4.99
N HIS A 21 23.40 -11.49 4.80
CA HIS A 21 22.62 -10.29 4.46
C HIS A 21 21.75 -10.50 3.20
N GLU A 22 21.96 -11.59 2.45
CA GLU A 22 21.14 -12.01 1.31
C GLU A 22 19.71 -12.44 1.68
N LYS A 23 19.41 -12.86 2.92
CA LYS A 23 18.03 -13.24 3.31
C LYS A 23 17.17 -12.08 3.80
N ILE A 24 17.75 -10.90 4.07
CA ILE A 24 17.02 -9.74 4.57
C ILE A 24 16.85 -8.75 3.41
N GLY A 25 15.66 -8.73 2.80
CA GLY A 25 15.42 -8.05 1.52
C GLY A 25 15.77 -6.56 1.48
N PHE A 26 15.42 -5.79 2.52
CA PHE A 26 15.72 -4.36 2.62
C PHE A 26 16.86 -4.06 3.61
N LYS A 27 17.62 -2.98 3.34
CA LYS A 27 18.74 -2.50 4.17
C LYS A 27 18.30 -1.32 5.04
N GLU A 28 19.08 -1.01 6.08
CA GLU A 28 18.90 0.24 6.82
C GLU A 28 19.05 1.45 5.90
N GLY A 29 18.22 2.46 6.09
CA GLY A 29 18.12 3.63 5.21
C GLY A 29 17.26 3.41 3.97
N THR A 30 16.82 2.18 3.66
CA THR A 30 15.92 1.94 2.52
C THR A 30 14.61 2.70 2.72
N LEU A 31 14.24 3.48 1.70
CA LEU A 31 12.95 4.15 1.60
C LEU A 31 11.90 3.17 1.10
N LEU A 32 10.81 3.04 1.85
CA LEU A 32 9.62 2.31 1.48
C LEU A 32 8.42 3.27 1.47
N PHE A 33 7.31 2.79 0.92
CA PHE A 33 6.03 3.46 0.89
C PHE A 33 4.96 2.55 1.51
N HIS A 34 3.98 3.16 2.16
CA HIS A 34 2.77 2.50 2.61
C HIS A 34 1.54 3.31 2.17
N PRO A 35 0.51 2.69 1.57
CA PRO A 35 -0.68 3.37 1.04
C PRO A 35 -1.45 4.28 2.01
N VAL A 36 -1.31 4.04 3.31
CA VAL A 36 -1.97 4.83 4.37
C VAL A 36 -0.99 5.73 5.13
N HIS A 37 0.27 5.32 5.24
CA HIS A 37 1.26 6.00 6.10
C HIS A 37 2.28 6.82 5.31
N GLY A 38 2.22 6.75 3.97
CA GLY A 38 3.13 7.42 3.07
C GLY A 38 4.56 6.89 3.16
N PRO A 39 5.57 7.74 2.89
CA PRO A 39 6.96 7.32 2.86
C PRO A 39 7.49 6.99 4.27
N VAL A 40 8.09 5.82 4.41
CA VAL A 40 8.76 5.35 5.63
C VAL A 40 10.20 4.93 5.32
N VAL A 41 11.08 4.96 6.32
CA VAL A 41 12.47 4.50 6.18
C VAL A 41 12.71 3.33 7.11
N VAL A 42 13.43 2.32 6.62
CA VAL A 42 13.99 1.25 7.46
C VAL A 42 15.04 1.89 8.37
N LYS A 43 14.68 2.15 9.61
CA LYS A 43 15.60 2.76 10.58
C LYS A 43 16.64 1.77 11.05
N LYS A 44 16.20 0.56 11.39
CA LYS A 44 17.04 -0.55 11.84
C LYS A 44 16.43 -1.89 11.47
N ILE A 45 17.29 -2.89 11.39
CA ILE A 45 16.89 -4.30 11.35
C ILE A 45 17.27 -4.91 12.70
N LEU A 46 16.31 -5.52 13.37
CA LEU A 46 16.51 -6.01 14.74
C LEU A 46 15.77 -7.30 15.01
N LYS A 47 16.29 -8.07 15.95
CA LYS A 47 15.72 -9.33 16.39
C LYS A 47 14.72 -9.09 17.53
N ARG A 48 13.47 -9.49 17.31
CA ARG A 48 12.32 -9.52 18.20
C ARG A 48 11.64 -10.88 18.14
N PRO A 49 12.09 -11.85 18.95
CA PRO A 49 11.52 -13.20 18.98
C PRO A 49 10.00 -13.21 19.23
N GLU A 50 9.47 -12.20 19.91
CA GLU A 50 8.04 -12.05 20.21
C GLU A 50 7.16 -11.78 18.99
N LEU A 51 7.73 -11.43 17.82
CA LEU A 51 6.99 -11.15 16.59
C LEU A 51 6.82 -12.39 15.68
N GLY A 52 7.25 -13.57 16.14
CA GLY A 52 7.14 -14.84 15.42
C GLY A 52 8.17 -15.03 14.29
N GLY A 53 8.19 -16.23 13.70
CA GLY A 53 9.13 -16.58 12.62
C GLY A 53 10.58 -16.73 13.08
N ASP A 54 11.52 -16.23 12.28
CA ASP A 54 12.95 -16.16 12.62
C ASP A 54 13.29 -15.03 13.62
N GLY A 55 12.26 -14.27 14.02
CA GLY A 55 12.34 -13.15 14.94
C GLY A 55 12.95 -11.89 14.33
N TRP A 56 13.26 -11.83 13.03
CA TRP A 56 13.80 -10.60 12.43
C TRP A 56 12.67 -9.65 12.03
N CYS A 57 12.82 -8.37 12.35
CA CYS A 57 11.88 -7.33 11.97
C CYS A 57 12.54 -6.04 11.50
N TYR A 58 11.84 -5.32 10.63
CA TYR A 58 12.14 -3.96 10.24
C TYR A 58 11.53 -3.00 11.25
N TRP A 59 12.34 -2.08 11.79
CA TRP A 59 11.85 -0.90 12.47
C TRP A 59 11.67 0.22 11.43
N LEU A 60 10.43 0.52 11.09
CA LEU A 60 10.06 1.51 10.10
C LEU A 60 9.67 2.82 10.77
N GLN A 61 10.22 3.93 10.27
CA GLN A 61 9.92 5.28 10.75
C GLN A 61 9.34 6.13 9.61
N PRO A 62 8.13 6.71 9.77
CA PRO A 62 7.57 7.68 8.81
C PRO A 62 8.46 8.90 8.59
N ARG A 63 8.54 9.39 7.34
CA ARG A 63 9.30 10.62 7.01
C ARG A 63 8.52 11.92 7.20
N ARG A 64 7.18 11.89 7.22
CA ARG A 64 6.32 13.07 7.39
C ARG A 64 5.19 12.79 8.39
N GLN A 65 4.87 13.79 9.21
CA GLN A 65 3.60 14.05 9.94
C GLN A 65 2.84 12.85 10.56
N ALA A 66 3.48 11.72 10.83
CA ALA A 66 2.91 10.79 11.79
C ALA A 66 2.92 11.47 13.16
N PRO A 67 1.91 11.24 14.02
CA PRO A 67 1.96 11.67 15.41
C PRO A 67 3.34 11.33 15.98
N VAL A 68 3.95 12.28 16.70
CA VAL A 68 5.30 12.13 17.26
C VAL A 68 5.40 10.76 17.94
N GLY A 69 6.29 9.90 17.44
CA GLY A 69 6.55 8.58 18.01
C GLY A 69 5.91 7.38 17.30
N THR A 70 5.12 7.55 16.22
CA THR A 70 4.66 6.37 15.45
C THR A 70 5.84 5.66 14.79
N SER A 71 6.04 4.39 15.15
CA SER A 71 7.04 3.49 14.57
C SER A 71 6.40 2.13 14.38
N PHE A 72 6.76 1.45 13.30
CA PHE A 72 6.26 0.11 13.01
C PHE A 72 7.37 -0.91 13.20
N TYR A 73 7.02 -2.05 13.79
CA TYR A 73 7.89 -3.23 13.84
C TYR A 73 7.22 -4.31 13.03
N ILE A 74 7.78 -4.61 11.86
CA ILE A 74 7.19 -5.53 10.89
C ILE A 74 8.14 -6.68 10.67
N ALA A 75 7.69 -7.92 10.91
CA ALA A 75 8.48 -9.11 10.63
C ALA A 75 8.94 -9.09 9.16
N VAL A 76 10.19 -9.48 8.91
CA VAL A 76 10.78 -9.43 7.55
C VAL A 76 9.90 -10.21 6.56
N THR A 77 9.35 -11.34 6.98
CA THR A 77 8.46 -12.21 6.19
C THR A 77 7.08 -11.62 5.89
N HIS A 78 6.66 -10.56 6.59
CA HIS A 78 5.33 -9.97 6.47
C HIS A 78 5.35 -8.57 5.84
N ILE A 79 6.51 -8.05 5.43
CA ILE A 79 6.66 -6.66 4.98
C ILE A 79 5.73 -6.31 3.82
N GLN A 80 5.63 -7.19 2.81
CA GLN A 80 4.74 -6.99 1.65
C GLN A 80 3.26 -7.09 2.03
N LYS A 81 2.88 -8.09 2.83
CA LYS A 81 1.49 -8.25 3.31
C LYS A 81 1.03 -7.08 4.18
N ALA A 82 1.96 -6.47 4.91
CA ALA A 82 1.73 -5.26 5.67
C ALA A 82 1.63 -4.00 4.78
N GLY A 83 1.75 -4.12 3.46
CA GLY A 83 1.59 -3.03 2.50
C GLY A 83 2.83 -2.17 2.28
N PHE A 84 3.97 -2.54 2.87
CA PHE A 84 5.21 -1.80 2.68
C PHE A 84 5.94 -2.32 1.45
N HIS A 85 6.28 -1.41 0.54
CA HIS A 85 6.96 -1.72 -0.71
C HIS A 85 7.88 -0.56 -1.13
N PRO A 86 8.85 -0.79 -2.03
CA PRO A 86 9.59 0.31 -2.63
C PRO A 86 8.63 1.26 -3.36
N PRO A 87 8.80 2.59 -3.26
CA PRO A 87 7.96 3.52 -4.00
C PRO A 87 8.08 3.28 -5.52
N LEU A 88 6.98 3.45 -6.25
CA LEU A 88 7.01 3.40 -7.71
C LEU A 88 8.10 4.30 -8.29
N SER A 89 8.70 3.87 -9.39
CA SER A 89 9.44 4.78 -10.26
C SER A 89 8.48 5.73 -10.98
N ARG A 90 8.99 6.87 -11.44
CA ARG A 90 8.21 7.79 -12.28
C ARG A 90 7.74 7.14 -13.59
N LYS A 91 8.50 6.17 -14.09
CA LYS A 91 8.16 5.40 -15.30
C LYS A 91 6.94 4.52 -15.03
N GLU A 92 6.98 3.70 -13.98
CA GLU A 92 5.85 2.84 -13.58
C GLU A 92 4.60 3.66 -13.24
N ALA A 93 4.76 4.82 -12.60
CA ALA A 93 3.66 5.75 -12.37
C ALA A 93 2.98 6.20 -13.69
N GLY A 94 3.78 6.42 -14.75
CA GLY A 94 3.27 6.71 -16.08
C GLY A 94 2.55 5.51 -16.70
N GLU A 95 3.13 4.32 -16.59
CA GLU A 95 2.56 3.06 -17.09
C GLU A 95 1.20 2.75 -16.44
N ILE A 96 1.05 2.98 -15.13
CA ILE A 96 -0.23 2.83 -14.43
C ILE A 96 -1.27 3.83 -14.96
N LEU A 97 -0.89 5.10 -15.14
CA LEU A 97 -1.80 6.10 -15.68
C LEU A 97 -2.23 5.74 -17.11
N ASP A 98 -1.29 5.26 -17.94
CA ASP A 98 -1.59 4.81 -19.30
C ASP A 98 -2.43 3.53 -19.31
N TYR A 99 -2.26 2.64 -18.34
CA TYR A 99 -3.12 1.48 -18.14
C TYR A 99 -4.55 1.91 -17.81
N LEU A 100 -4.74 2.88 -16.89
CA LEU A 100 -6.08 3.39 -16.56
C LEU A 100 -6.76 4.11 -17.74
N LYS A 101 -5.99 4.59 -18.72
CA LYS A 101 -6.50 5.12 -20.00
C LYS A 101 -6.81 4.04 -21.02
N LYS A 102 -6.33 2.80 -20.85
CA LYS A 102 -6.52 1.71 -21.81
C LYS A 102 -7.59 0.80 -21.24
N ARG A 103 -8.79 0.87 -21.80
CA ARG A 103 -9.83 -0.10 -21.48
C ARG A 103 -9.63 -1.28 -22.42
N GLU A 104 -9.15 -2.39 -21.89
CA GLU A 104 -9.44 -3.67 -22.53
C GLU A 104 -10.92 -3.94 -22.26
N GLU A 105 -11.68 -4.30 -23.29
CA GLU A 105 -13.05 -4.78 -23.09
C GLU A 105 -12.95 -6.01 -22.19
N THR A 106 -13.19 -5.83 -20.89
CA THR A 106 -13.28 -6.99 -20.00
C THR A 106 -14.44 -7.82 -20.50
N GLU A 107 -14.17 -9.06 -20.87
CA GLU A 107 -15.19 -10.07 -21.15
C GLU A 107 -16.28 -9.99 -20.08
N ASP A 108 -17.53 -10.23 -20.48
CA ASP A 108 -18.73 -10.15 -19.63
C ASP A 108 -18.60 -11.08 -18.40
N SER A 109 -17.88 -10.59 -17.41
CA SER A 109 -17.53 -11.32 -16.21
C SER A 109 -18.68 -11.18 -15.23
N SER A 110 -19.15 -12.31 -14.71
CA SER A 110 -20.22 -12.30 -13.71
C SER A 110 -19.85 -11.41 -12.50
N PRO A 111 -20.83 -10.79 -11.82
CA PRO A 111 -20.56 -9.99 -10.61
C PRO A 111 -19.78 -10.75 -9.54
N ASN A 112 -19.99 -12.06 -9.42
CA ASN A 112 -19.26 -12.91 -8.48
C ASN A 112 -17.77 -13.05 -8.85
N ALA A 113 -17.47 -13.28 -10.14
CA ALA A 113 -16.10 -13.37 -10.61
C ALA A 113 -15.33 -12.05 -10.37
N ARG A 114 -15.99 -10.90 -10.58
CA ARG A 114 -15.41 -9.58 -10.27
C ARG A 114 -15.18 -9.38 -8.77
N ALA A 115 -16.09 -9.86 -7.92
CA ALA A 115 -15.92 -9.77 -6.47
C ALA A 115 -14.72 -10.61 -5.98
N ASP A 116 -14.55 -11.82 -6.52
CA ASP A 116 -13.41 -12.69 -6.22
C ASP A 116 -12.09 -12.07 -6.69
N GLU A 117 -12.09 -11.46 -7.88
CA GLU A 117 -10.94 -10.72 -8.40
C GLU A 117 -10.58 -9.52 -7.52
N ILE A 118 -11.55 -8.70 -7.13
CA ILE A 118 -11.34 -7.58 -6.20
C ILE A 118 -10.78 -8.09 -4.88
N HIS A 119 -11.29 -9.21 -4.36
CA HIS A 119 -10.80 -9.79 -3.11
C HIS A 119 -9.33 -10.23 -3.25
N ALA A 120 -8.95 -10.89 -4.35
CA ALA A 120 -7.57 -11.27 -4.62
C ALA A 120 -6.64 -10.05 -4.70
N LEU A 121 -7.03 -9.01 -5.44
CA LEU A 121 -6.27 -7.76 -5.59
C LEU A 121 -6.10 -7.03 -4.25
N CYS A 122 -7.10 -7.09 -3.35
CA CYS A 122 -6.99 -6.50 -2.02
C CYS A 122 -5.87 -7.15 -1.18
N GLN A 123 -5.54 -8.42 -1.42
CA GLN A 123 -4.46 -9.12 -0.70
C GLN A 123 -3.07 -8.71 -1.19
N GLU A 124 -2.94 -8.26 -2.43
CA GLU A 124 -1.67 -7.81 -3.00
C GLU A 124 -1.21 -6.48 -2.39
N ASN A 125 -2.16 -5.57 -2.13
CA ASN A 125 -1.90 -4.27 -1.51
C ASN A 125 -0.81 -3.43 -2.22
N THR A 126 -0.79 -3.52 -3.55
CA THR A 126 0.18 -2.82 -4.42
C THR A 126 -0.50 -1.73 -5.26
N PRO A 127 0.26 -0.76 -5.81
CA PRO A 127 -0.29 0.29 -6.66
C PRO A 127 -0.95 -0.24 -7.93
N TRP A 128 -0.38 -1.30 -8.52
CA TRP A 128 -0.97 -2.00 -9.66
C TRP A 128 -2.29 -2.66 -9.30
N ALA A 129 -2.38 -3.32 -8.13
CA ALA A 129 -3.62 -3.89 -7.66
C ALA A 129 -4.69 -2.80 -7.44
N PHE A 130 -4.31 -1.65 -6.88
CA PHE A 130 -5.23 -0.51 -6.75
C PHE A 130 -5.72 0.03 -8.09
N ALA A 131 -4.84 0.14 -9.08
CA ALA A 131 -5.22 0.56 -10.42
C ALA A 131 -6.23 -0.40 -11.05
N LYS A 132 -5.99 -1.71 -10.96
CA LYS A 132 -6.93 -2.76 -11.43
C LYS A 132 -8.27 -2.69 -10.70
N ILE A 133 -8.27 -2.55 -9.37
CA ILE A 133 -9.49 -2.40 -8.57
C ILE A 133 -10.29 -1.17 -9.05
N LEU A 134 -9.64 -0.03 -9.25
CA LEU A 134 -10.32 1.20 -9.71
C LEU A 134 -10.93 1.01 -11.10
N LEU A 135 -10.23 0.34 -12.01
CA LEU A 135 -10.73 0.04 -13.34
C LEU A 135 -11.96 -0.89 -13.26
N LEU A 136 -11.84 -2.04 -12.58
CA LEU A 136 -12.96 -2.97 -12.39
C LEU A 136 -14.20 -2.28 -11.82
N LEU A 137 -14.05 -1.50 -10.76
CA LEU A 137 -15.15 -0.80 -10.09
C LEU A 137 -15.73 0.36 -10.93
N THR A 138 -14.93 0.93 -11.84
CA THR A 138 -15.40 1.97 -12.77
C THR A 138 -16.43 1.41 -13.76
N GLU A 139 -16.28 0.14 -14.10
CA GLU A 139 -17.11 -0.54 -15.11
C GLU A 139 -18.34 -1.23 -14.53
N MET A 140 -18.37 -1.44 -13.21
CA MET A 140 -19.51 -2.02 -12.52
C MET A 140 -20.69 -1.05 -12.49
N LYS A 141 -21.89 -1.60 -12.65
CA LYS A 141 -23.12 -0.84 -12.40
C LYS A 141 -23.25 -0.56 -10.91
N GLU A 142 -23.90 0.53 -10.55
CA GLU A 142 -24.01 0.97 -9.16
C GLU A 142 -24.70 -0.05 -8.24
N HIS A 143 -25.68 -0.80 -8.76
CA HIS A 143 -26.38 -1.85 -8.01
C HIS A 143 -25.57 -3.14 -7.85
N ASP A 144 -24.56 -3.36 -8.70
CA ASP A 144 -23.71 -4.55 -8.66
C ASP A 144 -22.55 -4.40 -7.68
N PHE A 145 -22.42 -3.24 -7.02
CA PHE A 145 -21.26 -2.91 -6.20
C PHE A 145 -21.23 -3.72 -4.89
N PRO A 146 -20.25 -4.62 -4.70
CA PRO A 146 -20.19 -5.43 -3.49
C PRO A 146 -19.83 -4.55 -2.27
N LYS A 147 -20.25 -4.97 -1.07
CA LYS A 147 -19.95 -4.24 0.18
C LYS A 147 -18.43 -4.15 0.39
N GLU A 148 -17.74 -5.25 0.13
CA GLU A 148 -16.30 -5.40 0.13
C GLU A 148 -15.64 -4.44 -0.88
N GLY A 149 -16.30 -4.23 -2.02
CA GLY A 149 -15.90 -3.29 -3.06
C GLY A 149 -15.81 -1.85 -2.55
N ARG A 150 -16.63 -1.43 -1.58
CA ARG A 150 -16.55 -0.05 -1.01
C ARG A 150 -15.28 0.16 -0.19
N LYS A 151 -14.88 -0.85 0.58
CA LYS A 151 -13.63 -0.81 1.35
C LYS A 151 -12.44 -0.85 0.39
N ALA A 152 -12.48 -1.75 -0.60
CA ALA A 152 -11.48 -1.85 -1.65
C ALA A 152 -11.33 -0.53 -2.41
N LEU A 153 -12.44 0.10 -2.80
CA LEU A 153 -12.46 1.39 -3.49
C LEU A 153 -11.76 2.48 -2.67
N LYS A 154 -12.13 2.61 -1.39
CA LYS A 154 -11.51 3.63 -0.52
C LYS A 154 -10.00 3.42 -0.41
N SER A 155 -9.58 2.19 -0.14
CA SER A 155 -8.16 1.85 -0.03
C SER A 155 -7.41 2.07 -1.35
N ALA A 156 -7.98 1.65 -2.47
CA ALA A 156 -7.35 1.78 -3.79
C ALA A 156 -7.24 3.25 -4.24
N ALA A 157 -8.33 4.01 -4.12
CA ALA A 157 -8.33 5.44 -4.42
C ALA A 157 -7.31 6.19 -3.56
N GLN A 158 -7.31 5.94 -2.25
CA GLN A 158 -6.38 6.60 -1.33
C GLN A 158 -4.93 6.19 -1.62
N GLY A 159 -4.66 4.89 -1.67
CA GLY A 159 -3.32 4.34 -1.85
C GLY A 159 -2.66 4.80 -3.14
N LEU A 160 -3.37 4.65 -4.27
CA LEU A 160 -2.84 5.05 -5.57
C LEU A 160 -2.65 6.57 -5.65
N THR A 161 -3.60 7.37 -5.14
CA THR A 161 -3.48 8.84 -5.13
C THR A 161 -2.26 9.28 -4.32
N GLN A 162 -2.09 8.74 -3.11
CA GLN A 162 -0.97 9.11 -2.24
C GLN A 162 0.37 8.79 -2.88
N GLU A 163 0.49 7.62 -3.51
CA GLU A 163 1.76 7.20 -4.09
C GLU A 163 2.10 7.95 -5.37
N LEU A 164 1.12 8.14 -6.27
CA LEU A 164 1.33 8.96 -7.46
C LEU A 164 1.68 10.41 -7.09
N ALA A 165 1.01 10.99 -6.10
CA ALA A 165 1.35 12.32 -5.59
C ALA A 165 2.81 12.36 -5.09
N PHE A 166 3.23 11.37 -4.33
CA PHE A 166 4.59 11.24 -3.82
C PHE A 166 5.63 11.13 -4.93
N VAL A 167 5.45 10.19 -5.86
CA VAL A 167 6.44 9.86 -6.91
C VAL A 167 6.53 10.94 -7.99
N LEU A 168 5.37 11.46 -8.40
CA LEU A 168 5.30 12.54 -9.40
C LEU A 168 5.60 13.91 -8.80
N LYS A 169 5.66 14.01 -7.46
CA LYS A 169 5.87 15.27 -6.71
C LYS A 169 4.80 16.30 -7.04
N ILE A 170 3.55 15.87 -7.07
CA ILE A 170 2.38 16.73 -7.30
C ILE A 170 1.47 16.71 -6.07
N PRO A 171 0.65 17.74 -5.88
CA PRO A 171 -0.41 17.74 -4.86
C PRO A 171 -1.38 16.54 -4.97
N LEU A 172 -1.98 16.14 -3.85
CA LEU A 172 -2.91 14.99 -3.78
C LEU A 172 -4.13 15.18 -4.69
N ASP A 173 -4.74 16.36 -4.67
CA ASP A 173 -5.84 16.77 -5.56
C ASP A 173 -5.47 16.63 -7.04
N ARG A 174 -4.25 17.02 -7.41
CA ARG A 174 -3.74 16.89 -8.79
C ARG A 174 -3.50 15.44 -9.18
N ALA A 175 -3.05 14.60 -8.26
CA ALA A 175 -2.91 13.16 -8.51
C ALA A 175 -4.29 12.49 -8.69
N ALA A 176 -5.24 12.77 -7.79
CA ALA A 176 -6.61 12.26 -7.88
C ALA A 176 -7.31 12.71 -9.16
N LEU A 177 -7.13 13.98 -9.55
CA LEU A 177 -7.64 14.53 -10.80
C LEU A 177 -7.09 13.76 -12.02
N ARG A 178 -5.78 13.51 -12.06
CA ARG A 178 -5.16 12.74 -13.16
C ARG A 178 -5.71 11.32 -13.27
N ILE A 179 -5.85 10.62 -12.15
CA ILE A 179 -6.48 9.28 -12.13
C ILE A 179 -7.89 9.35 -12.71
N ARG A 180 -8.69 10.32 -12.24
CA ARG A 180 -10.07 10.51 -12.71
C ARG A 180 -10.16 10.84 -14.19
N GLU A 181 -9.26 11.68 -14.71
CA GLU A 181 -9.19 12.02 -16.13
C GLU A 181 -8.87 10.79 -16.98
N CYS A 182 -7.94 9.94 -16.53
CA CYS A 182 -7.61 8.69 -17.22
C CYS A 182 -8.82 7.74 -17.28
N LEU A 183 -9.55 7.60 -16.17
CA LEU A 183 -10.76 6.75 -16.10
C LEU A 183 -11.95 7.30 -16.93
N ARG A 184 -11.97 8.60 -17.24
CA ARG A 184 -13.05 9.26 -17.99
C ARG A 184 -12.91 9.15 -19.51
N CYS A 185 -11.78 8.66 -20.03
CA CYS A 185 -11.48 8.73 -21.46
C CYS A 185 -12.52 8.10 -22.40
N PHE A 186 -13.40 7.18 -21.92
CA PHE A 186 -14.35 6.48 -22.80
C PHE A 186 -15.82 6.52 -22.35
N LYS A 187 -16.10 6.68 -21.06
CA LYS A 187 -17.47 6.74 -20.52
C LYS A 187 -17.44 7.48 -19.20
N ARG A 188 -18.61 7.98 -18.77
CA ARG A 188 -18.78 8.49 -17.41
C ARG A 188 -18.48 7.35 -16.41
N PRO A 189 -17.46 7.50 -15.54
CA PRO A 189 -17.14 6.50 -14.53
C PRO A 189 -18.32 6.30 -13.58
N ASN A 190 -18.34 5.14 -12.92
CA ASN A 190 -19.25 4.91 -11.81
C ASN A 190 -19.17 6.06 -10.79
N PRO A 191 -20.30 6.71 -10.41
CA PRO A 191 -20.31 7.86 -9.50
C PRO A 191 -19.64 7.59 -8.14
N GLN A 192 -19.66 6.35 -7.66
CA GLN A 192 -19.01 5.95 -6.43
C GLN A 192 -17.49 6.06 -6.54
N VAL A 193 -16.92 5.66 -7.68
CA VAL A 193 -15.48 5.80 -7.98
C VAL A 193 -15.09 7.26 -8.08
N GLU A 194 -15.88 8.07 -8.81
CA GLU A 194 -15.64 9.51 -8.89
C GLU A 194 -15.66 10.17 -7.51
N GLY A 195 -16.67 9.83 -6.68
CA GLY A 195 -16.80 10.35 -5.34
C GLY A 195 -15.67 9.90 -4.41
N ALA A 196 -15.11 8.69 -4.60
CA ALA A 196 -13.96 8.24 -3.83
C ALA A 196 -12.70 9.04 -4.16
N LEU A 197 -12.42 9.27 -5.46
CA LEU A 197 -11.27 10.06 -5.89
C LEU A 197 -11.41 11.55 -5.51
N GLN A 198 -12.63 12.08 -5.48
CA GLN A 198 -12.88 13.45 -4.98
C GLN A 198 -12.58 13.60 -3.48
N ARG A 199 -12.73 12.54 -2.68
CA ARG A 199 -12.47 12.59 -1.23
C ARG A 199 -11.00 12.39 -0.86
N THR A 200 -10.17 11.90 -1.79
CA THR A 200 -8.74 11.66 -1.56
C THR A 200 -7.85 12.83 -1.93
N GLY A 201 -8.40 13.79 -2.69
CA GLY A 201 -7.75 15.01 -3.17
C GLY A 201 -8.14 16.23 -2.37
#